data_AF-A0AAE3HIL6-F1
#
_entry.id   AF-A0AAE3HIL6-F1
#
_cell.length_a   1.000
_cell.length_b   1.000
_cell.length_c   1.000
_cell.angle_alpha   90.00
_cell.angle_beta   90.00
_cell.angle_gamma   90.00
#
_symmetry.space_group_name_H-M   'P 1'
#
loop_
_entity.id
_entity.type
_entity.pdbx_description
1 polymer ?
#
loop_
_entity_poly.entity_id
_entity_poly.type
_entity_poly.pdbx_seq_one_letter_code
_entity_poly.pdbx_strand_id
1 'polypeptide(L)' 'HGRDEFVRDKAHINGIEGFWGFAKSRLTRFRGMKKATFYLHLKECEFRFNHRGQNLYPVLLILCRKRPLN' A
#
# COMPACT_ATOMS: atom_id res chain seq x y z
N HIS A 1 -11.14 -19.71 23.55
CA HIS A 1 -10.75 -18.62 22.65
C HIS A 1 -9.23 -18.64 22.58
N GLY A 2 -8.64 -18.94 21.43
CA GLY A 2 -7.20 -19.24 21.33
C GLY A 2 -6.75 -19.56 19.92
N ARG A 3 -7.13 -18.71 18.94
CA ARG A 3 -6.80 -18.91 17.51
C ARG A 3 -5.93 -17.78 16.91
N ASP A 4 -5.37 -16.89 17.73
CA ASP A 4 -4.75 -15.65 17.22
C ASP A 4 -3.25 -15.50 17.49
N GLU A 5 -2.56 -16.55 17.98
CA GLU A 5 -1.11 -16.44 18.26
C GLU A 5 -0.20 -17.06 17.19
N PHE A 6 -0.68 -17.96 16.32
CA PHE A 6 0.17 -18.67 15.35
C PHE A 6 0.14 -18.10 13.92
N VAL A 7 -0.69 -17.08 13.64
CA VAL A 7 -0.87 -16.55 12.28
C VAL A 7 0.08 -15.37 11.97
N ARG A 8 0.72 -14.77 12.96
CA ARG A 8 1.49 -13.53 12.77
C ARG A 8 2.73 -13.66 11.88
N ASP A 9 3.53 -14.73 12.03
CA ASP A 9 4.79 -14.87 11.28
C ASP A 9 4.60 -15.25 9.81
N LYS A 10 3.70 -16.20 9.51
CA LYS A 10 3.40 -16.60 8.12
C LYS A 10 2.56 -15.55 7.38
N ALA A 11 1.65 -14.85 8.07
CA ALA A 11 0.84 -13.81 7.44
C ALA A 11 1.67 -12.57 7.05
N HIS A 12 2.74 -12.25 7.78
CA HIS A 12 3.62 -11.13 7.44
C HIS A 12 4.39 -11.38 6.14
N ILE A 13 4.95 -12.59 5.97
CA ILE A 13 5.61 -13.01 4.71
C ILE A 13 4.60 -12.98 3.55
N ASN A 14 3.39 -13.55 3.75
CA ASN A 14 2.32 -13.49 2.75
C ASN A 14 1.87 -12.05 2.43
N GLY A 15 1.95 -11.14 3.42
CA GLY A 15 1.64 -9.72 3.26
C GLY A 15 2.65 -8.99 2.38
N ILE A 16 3.95 -9.26 2.56
CA ILE A 16 5.03 -8.69 1.75
C ILE A 16 4.99 -9.23 0.33
N GLU A 17 4.82 -10.55 0.14
CA GLU A 17 4.68 -11.15 -1.19
C GLU A 17 3.44 -10.60 -1.91
N GLY A 18 2.31 -10.52 -1.20
CA GLY A 18 1.09 -9.92 -1.72
C GLY A 18 1.26 -8.46 -2.12
N PHE A 19 1.99 -7.68 -1.32
CA PHE A 19 2.32 -6.29 -1.63
C PHE A 19 3.14 -6.19 -2.91
N TRP A 20 4.21 -6.97 -3.05
CA TRP A 20 5.05 -6.92 -4.25
C TRP A 20 4.34 -7.42 -5.50
N GLY A 21 3.47 -8.44 -5.38
CA GLY A 21 2.59 -8.87 -6.46
C GLY A 21 1.66 -7.75 -6.95
N PHE A 22 1.02 -7.05 -6.00
CA PHE A 22 0.17 -5.89 -6.30
C PHE A 22 0.95 -4.74 -6.94
N ALA A 23 2.08 -4.35 -6.32
CA ALA A 23 2.92 -3.25 -6.79
C ALA A 23 3.43 -3.54 -8.21
N LYS A 24 3.94 -4.74 -8.47
CA LYS A 24 4.43 -5.14 -9.80
C LYS A 24 3.34 -5.01 -10.86
N SER A 25 2.14 -5.54 -10.61
CA SER A 25 1.01 -5.47 -11.54
C SER A 25 0.57 -4.03 -11.85
N ARG A 26 0.59 -3.14 -10.84
CA ARG A 26 0.27 -1.72 -11.04
C ARG A 26 1.38 -0.99 -11.80
N LEU A 27 2.63 -1.21 -11.42
CA LEU A 27 3.77 -0.47 -11.94
C LEU A 27 4.09 -0.83 -13.40
N THR A 28 3.85 -2.07 -13.83
CA THR A 28 4.04 -2.49 -15.23
C THR A 28 3.15 -1.73 -16.22
N ARG A 29 1.99 -1.22 -15.77
CA ARG A 29 1.07 -0.44 -16.62
C ARG A 29 1.64 0.92 -17.03
N PHE A 30 2.62 1.46 -16.31
CA PHE A 30 3.21 2.76 -16.63
C PHE A 30 4.19 2.72 -17.81
N ARG A 31 4.55 1.55 -18.35
CA ARG A 31 5.49 1.37 -19.47
C ARG A 31 6.84 2.09 -19.27
N GLY A 32 7.27 2.20 -18.01
CA GLY A 32 8.45 2.94 -17.59
C GLY A 32 8.13 4.02 -16.56
N MET A 33 9.10 4.34 -15.72
CA MET A 33 9.01 5.42 -14.74
C MET A 33 10.35 6.13 -14.63
N LYS A 34 10.31 7.43 -14.35
CA LYS A 34 11.52 8.16 -13.99
C LYS A 34 12.04 7.64 -12.65
N LYS A 35 13.34 7.35 -12.56
CA LYS A 35 13.98 6.88 -11.33
C LYS A 35 13.70 7.80 -10.13
N ALA A 36 13.64 9.11 -10.38
CA ALA A 36 13.35 10.12 -9.35
C ALA A 36 11.94 10.02 -8.76
N THR A 37 10.94 9.54 -9.50
CA THR A 37 9.54 9.44 -9.03
C THR A 37 9.15 8.03 -8.61
N PHE A 38 10.00 7.03 -8.86
CA PHE A 38 9.72 5.63 -8.52
C PHE A 38 9.33 5.46 -7.04
N TYR A 39 10.01 6.15 -6.12
CA TYR A 39 9.69 6.06 -4.69
C TYR A 39 8.27 6.55 -4.38
N LEU A 40 7.79 7.59 -5.08
CA LEU A 40 6.43 8.12 -4.91
C LEU A 40 5.39 7.09 -5.37
N HIS A 41 5.62 6.44 -6.50
CA HIS A 41 4.75 5.38 -6.99
C HIS A 41 4.72 4.17 -6.04
N LEU A 42 5.87 3.82 -5.45
CA LEU A 42 5.93 2.74 -4.47
C LEU A 42 5.16 3.11 -3.17
N LYS A 43 5.29 4.36 -2.71
CA LYS A 43 4.50 4.87 -1.57
C LYS A 43 3.01 4.95 -1.86
N GLU A 44 2.62 5.31 -3.08
CA GLU A 44 1.23 5.22 -3.52
C GLU A 44 0.72 3.77 -3.49
N CYS A 45 1.52 2.81 -3.97
CA CYS A 45 1.18 1.39 -3.92
C CYS A 45 1.00 0.89 -2.48
N GLU A 46 1.91 1.27 -1.57
CA GLU A 46 1.82 0.95 -0.15
C GLU A 46 0.51 1.48 0.44
N PHE A 47 0.21 2.75 0.21
CA PHE A 47 -1.02 3.37 0.69
C PHE A 47 -2.27 2.64 0.18
N ARG A 48 -2.33 2.35 -1.13
CA ARG A 48 -3.46 1.64 -1.72
C ARG A 48 -3.59 0.21 -1.23
N PHE A 49 -2.49 -0.51 -1.08
CA PHE A 49 -2.50 -1.88 -0.59
C PHE A 49 -3.05 -1.94 0.83
N ASN A 50 -2.61 -1.03 1.70
CA ASN A 50 -3.07 -0.96 3.10
C ASN A 50 -4.54 -0.53 3.23
N HIS A 51 -5.06 0.24 2.26
CA HIS A 51 -6.45 0.74 2.25
C HIS A 51 -7.33 0.05 1.19
N ARG A 52 -6.95 -1.13 0.70
CA ARG A 52 -7.61 -1.82 -0.43
C ARG A 52 -9.10 -2.16 -0.22
N GLY A 53 -9.56 -2.21 1.02
CA GLY A 53 -10.97 -2.42 1.39
C GLY A 53 -11.72 -1.15 1.80
N GLN A 54 -11.12 0.03 1.61
CA GLN A 54 -11.65 1.31 2.08
C GLN A 54 -11.93 2.25 0.91
N ASN A 55 -12.88 3.16 1.08
CA ASN A 55 -13.04 4.27 0.16
C ASN A 55 -11.89 5.28 0.38
N LEU A 56 -11.04 5.45 -0.62
CA LEU A 56 -9.85 6.31 -0.50
C LEU A 56 -10.19 7.79 -0.37
N TYR A 57 -11.35 8.23 -0.88
CA TYR A 57 -11.74 9.64 -0.84
C TYR A 57 -11.85 10.19 0.60
N PRO A 58 -12.67 9.61 1.50
CA PRO A 58 -12.73 10.06 2.89
C PRO A 58 -11.40 9.89 3.63
N VAL A 59 -10.64 8.83 3.33
CA VAL A 59 -9.32 8.60 3.95
C VAL A 59 -8.36 9.75 3.61
N LEU A 60 -8.28 10.14 2.34
CA LEU A 60 -7.42 11.23 1.89
C LEU A 60 -7.87 12.57 2.47
N LEU A 61 -9.17 12.86 2.53
CA LEU A 61 -9.68 14.08 3.16
C LEU A 61 -9.27 14.18 4.64
N ILE A 62 -9.39 13.09 5.39
CA ILE A 62 -8.96 13.02 6.79
C ILE A 62 -7.45 13.23 6.90
N LEU A 63 -6.66 12.60 6.01
CA LEU A 63 -5.21 12.71 6.00
C LEU A 63 -4.76 14.16 5.74
N CYS A 64 -5.28 14.78 4.69
CA CYS A 64 -4.96 16.17 4.32
C CYS A 64 -5.38 17.16 5.41
N ARG A 65 -6.50 16.91 6.11
CA ARG A 65 -6.93 17.74 7.24
C ARG A 65 -6.00 17.60 8.46
N LYS A 66 -5.51 16.39 8.73
CA LYS A 66 -4.60 16.11 9.86
C LYS A 66 -3.16 16.52 9.58
N ARG A 67 -2.74 16.46 8.33
CA ARG A 67 -1.38 16.75 7.85
C ARG A 67 -1.49 17.57 6.56
N PRO A 68 -1.69 18.90 6.68
CA PRO A 68 -1.72 19.75 5.50
C PRO A 68 -0.39 19.71 4.76
N LEU A 69 -0.45 19.85 3.44
CA LEU A 69 0.74 20.04 2.61
C LEU A 69 1.16 21.50 2.81
N ASN A 70 2.33 21.70 3.44
CA ASN A 70 2.93 23.03 3.60
C ASN A 70 3.53 23.53 2.29
#